data_AF-A0A383TIH1-F1
#
_entry.id   AF-A0A383TIH1-F1
#
_cell.length_a   1.000
_cell.length_b   1.000
_cell.length_c   1.000
_cell.angle_alpha   90.00
_cell.angle_beta   90.00
_cell.angle_gamma   90.00
#
_symmetry.space_group_name_H-M   'P 1'
#
loop_
_entity.id
_entity.type
_entity.pdbx_description
1 polymer ?
#
loop_
_entity_poly.entity_id
_entity_poly.type
_entity_poly.pdbx_seq_one_letter_code
_entity_poly.pdbx_strand_id
1 'polypeptide(L)'
;MIKGRINHISLFSCILISLMPLSLIRRDSDETEVATAESGMILRSVPSVAVRLDVPLLNQLDPPALLLGCEVTSLAMILQYNGITVTKNELADRLPVVPIYYENGLQGNPNEGLVGDVTGSDYGFCVYHGPIAALASEYIPSARVEDVSGQDFTSVISALDRGFPVWVVTTTTFLPDDALEVWQTPIGPVNISYIMHSVVVVGYDADSLYINNPYGQKDQKVDRRKCRQKNRIPVLSRNPILLFVSILAEFIFFHPHASCESIHRSCCRKPPIHLV
;
A
#
# COMPACT_ATOMS: atom_id res chain seq x y z
N MET A 1 47.22 39.90 56.35
CA MET A 1 47.86 40.85 55.39
C MET A 1 47.42 40.39 54.01
N ILE A 2 46.70 41.16 53.20
CA ILE A 2 46.96 42.50 52.62
C ILE A 2 45.69 43.37 52.75
N LYS A 3 45.68 44.49 53.51
CA LYS A 3 45.63 45.90 53.05
C LYS A 3 44.78 46.13 51.77
N GLY A 4 43.70 46.94 51.69
CA GLY A 4 43.01 47.83 52.63
C GLY A 4 42.74 49.23 52.02
N ARG A 5 41.83 50.04 52.62
CA ARG A 5 41.66 51.51 52.41
C ARG A 5 40.99 51.93 51.06
N ILE A 6 40.30 53.08 50.86
CA ILE A 6 40.07 54.35 51.62
C ILE A 6 38.58 54.82 51.49
N ASN A 7 38.13 55.66 52.43
CA ASN A 7 36.81 56.30 52.55
C ASN A 7 36.58 57.57 51.70
N HIS A 8 35.30 57.92 51.49
CA HIS A 8 34.64 59.26 51.49
C HIS A 8 35.24 60.48 50.74
N ILE A 9 34.37 61.27 50.09
CA ILE A 9 33.88 62.59 50.57
C ILE A 9 32.82 63.16 49.58
N SER A 10 31.66 63.59 50.10
CA SER A 10 30.83 64.76 49.74
C SER A 10 29.39 64.50 50.23
N LEU A 11 28.89 65.00 51.37
CA LEU A 11 28.59 66.38 51.80
C LEU A 11 27.28 66.99 51.24
N PHE A 12 26.41 67.36 52.19
CA PHE A 12 25.23 68.27 52.13
C PHE A 12 23.93 67.87 51.39
N SER A 13 23.08 67.15 52.12
CA SER A 13 21.69 67.53 52.52
C SER A 13 20.94 68.63 51.74
N CYS A 14 19.70 68.33 51.30
CA CYS A 14 18.53 69.21 51.52
C CYS A 14 17.16 68.49 51.44
N ILE A 15 16.39 68.68 52.50
CA ILE A 15 14.95 68.45 52.80
C ILE A 15 14.04 68.99 51.66
N LEU A 16 12.83 68.50 51.27
CA LEU A 16 11.51 68.35 51.97
C LEU A 16 10.47 67.81 50.94
N ILE A 17 9.39 67.05 51.28
CA ILE A 17 7.92 67.38 51.23
C ILE A 17 7.17 66.00 51.23
N SER A 18 6.38 65.62 52.26
CA SER A 18 4.89 65.69 52.39
C SER A 18 4.08 64.86 51.34
N LEU A 19 3.01 64.09 51.60
CA LEU A 19 1.99 64.01 52.68
C LEU A 19 1.37 62.58 52.80
N MET A 20 0.72 62.28 53.93
CA MET A 20 -0.16 61.11 54.24
C MET A 20 -1.65 61.57 54.21
N PRO A 21 -2.72 60.73 54.06
CA PRO A 21 -3.01 59.63 55.01
C PRO A 21 -3.84 58.38 54.55
N LEU A 22 -3.61 57.26 55.27
CA LEU A 22 -4.55 56.40 56.03
C LEU A 22 -5.97 56.02 55.52
N SER A 23 -6.33 54.73 55.78
CA SER A 23 -7.68 54.09 55.94
C SER A 23 -8.05 53.08 54.84
N LEU A 24 -8.72 51.93 55.04
CA LEU A 24 -8.98 50.94 56.11
C LEU A 24 -10.23 50.12 55.66
N ILE A 25 -10.31 48.81 55.97
CA ILE A 25 -11.55 47.95 55.89
C ILE A 25 -11.94 47.58 54.42
N ARG A 26 -12.47 46.41 54.01
CA ARG A 26 -13.36 45.39 54.66
C ARG A 26 -13.22 43.95 54.08
N ARG A 27 -13.69 43.00 54.88
CA ARG A 27 -14.13 41.61 54.59
C ARG A 27 -15.36 41.56 53.65
N ASP A 28 -15.50 40.51 52.80
CA ASP A 28 -16.57 39.49 52.89
C ASP A 28 -16.39 38.27 51.93
N SER A 29 -17.39 37.38 51.91
CA SER A 29 -17.44 35.97 51.52
C SER A 29 -18.07 35.65 50.13
N ASP A 30 -18.17 34.35 49.80
CA ASP A 30 -18.86 33.71 48.63
C ASP A 30 -18.30 34.10 47.24
N GLU A 31 -18.42 33.35 46.14
CA GLU A 31 -19.18 32.15 45.73
C GLU A 31 -18.21 31.13 45.06
N THR A 32 -18.50 29.85 44.78
CA THR A 32 -19.49 28.85 45.28
C THR A 32 -18.95 27.47 44.85
N GLU A 33 -19.06 26.41 45.68
CA GLU A 33 -18.63 25.05 45.32
C GLU A 33 -19.78 24.29 44.62
N VAL A 34 -19.63 24.00 43.32
CA VAL A 34 -20.58 23.17 42.55
C VAL A 34 -19.88 21.92 42.04
N ALA A 35 -20.17 20.79 42.69
CA ALA A 35 -19.92 19.48 42.11
C ALA A 35 -20.87 19.24 40.93
N THR A 36 -20.39 18.69 39.81
CA THR A 36 -20.98 17.54 39.09
C THR A 36 -20.31 17.30 37.72
N ALA A 37 -20.64 16.11 37.18
CA ALA A 37 -20.56 15.70 35.78
C ALA A 37 -19.20 15.21 35.27
N GLU A 38 -19.20 13.90 35.00
CA GLU A 38 -18.29 13.25 34.04
C GLU A 38 -18.30 14.03 32.72
N SER A 39 -17.13 14.21 32.11
CA SER A 39 -17.04 14.80 30.79
C SER A 39 -16.10 14.02 29.89
N GLY A 40 -16.72 13.29 28.96
CA GLY A 40 -16.25 13.12 27.60
C GLY A 40 -14.87 12.50 27.42
N MET A 41 -14.87 11.19 27.12
CA MET A 41 -13.92 10.70 26.13
C MET A 41 -14.16 11.51 24.85
N ILE A 42 -13.32 12.53 24.60
CA ILE A 42 -13.33 13.24 23.32
C ILE A 42 -12.94 12.21 22.27
N LEU A 43 -13.96 11.69 21.61
CA LEU A 43 -13.85 10.94 20.38
C LEU A 43 -13.32 11.94 19.36
N ARG A 44 -11.99 12.07 19.31
CA ARG A 44 -11.31 12.82 18.27
C ARG A 44 -11.75 12.19 16.97
N SER A 45 -12.63 12.88 16.24
CA SER A 45 -12.83 12.61 14.83
C SER A 45 -11.48 12.83 14.18
N VAL A 46 -10.73 11.74 13.98
CA VAL A 46 -9.69 11.70 12.97
C VAL A 46 -10.39 12.20 11.71
N PRO A 47 -9.90 13.28 11.07
CA PRO A 47 -10.52 13.76 9.84
C PRO A 47 -10.55 12.56 8.89
N SER A 48 -11.74 12.15 8.46
CA SER A 48 -11.87 11.05 7.51
C SER A 48 -11.42 11.57 6.15
N VAL A 49 -10.10 11.64 5.98
CA VAL A 49 -9.46 11.84 4.69
C VAL A 49 -9.85 10.63 3.86
N ALA A 50 -10.90 10.79 3.06
CA ALA A 50 -11.32 9.84 2.06
C ALA A 50 -10.73 10.31 0.73
N VAL A 51 -10.03 9.42 0.06
CA VAL A 51 -9.39 9.71 -1.23
C VAL A 51 -10.17 9.05 -2.34
N ARG A 52 -10.35 9.77 -3.45
CA ARG A 52 -10.94 9.23 -4.67
C ARG A 52 -10.25 9.81 -5.90
N LEU A 53 -9.42 8.99 -6.54
CA LEU A 53 -8.70 9.33 -7.76
C LEU A 53 -9.54 8.87 -8.96
N ASP A 54 -9.74 9.75 -9.94
CA ASP A 54 -10.44 9.39 -11.19
C ASP A 54 -9.47 8.74 -12.19
N VAL A 55 -9.11 7.49 -11.90
CA VAL A 55 -8.29 6.65 -12.78
C VAL A 55 -9.18 6.06 -13.88
N PRO A 56 -8.79 6.11 -15.17
CA PRO A 56 -9.54 5.46 -16.24
C PRO A 56 -9.68 3.96 -15.98
N LEU A 57 -10.84 3.40 -16.33
CA LEU A 57 -11.03 1.95 -16.34
C LEU A 57 -10.61 1.42 -17.72
N LEU A 58 -9.82 0.35 -17.71
CA LEU A 58 -9.60 -0.49 -18.88
C LEU A 58 -10.04 -1.92 -18.52
N ASN A 59 -10.76 -2.57 -19.43
CA ASN A 59 -11.14 -3.97 -19.28
C ASN A 59 -10.18 -4.87 -20.08
N GLN A 60 -9.56 -5.84 -19.41
CA GLN A 60 -8.64 -6.78 -20.05
C GLN A 60 -9.33 -7.65 -21.10
N LEU A 61 -10.65 -7.83 -21.00
CA LEU A 61 -11.46 -8.62 -21.93
C LEU A 61 -11.98 -7.83 -23.16
N ASP A 62 -11.80 -6.51 -23.22
CA ASP A 62 -12.14 -5.72 -24.42
C ASP A 62 -11.22 -6.12 -25.60
N PRO A 63 -11.69 -6.15 -26.87
CA PRO A 63 -10.83 -6.52 -28.00
C PRO A 63 -9.67 -5.53 -28.25
N PRO A 64 -8.43 -6.01 -28.53
CA PRO A 64 -7.97 -7.40 -28.46
C PRO A 64 -7.82 -7.87 -27.00
N ALA A 65 -8.50 -8.96 -26.66
CA ALA A 65 -8.60 -9.45 -25.30
C ALA A 65 -7.28 -10.07 -24.81
N LEU A 66 -7.00 -9.89 -23.53
CA LEU A 66 -5.87 -10.49 -22.81
C LEU A 66 -6.44 -11.25 -21.61
N LEU A 67 -6.67 -12.56 -21.77
CA LEU A 67 -7.30 -13.36 -20.70
C LEU A 67 -6.45 -13.41 -19.43
N LEU A 68 -5.12 -13.26 -19.56
CA LEU A 68 -4.15 -13.20 -18.46
C LEU A 68 -3.43 -11.83 -18.39
N GLY A 69 -4.04 -10.78 -18.94
CA GLY A 69 -3.46 -9.42 -18.97
C GLY A 69 -3.82 -8.52 -17.80
N CYS A 70 -4.06 -9.04 -16.59
CA CYS A 70 -4.57 -8.23 -15.47
C CYS A 70 -3.53 -7.21 -14.97
N GLU A 71 -2.24 -7.52 -15.05
CA GLU A 71 -1.10 -6.69 -14.66
C GLU A 71 -0.87 -5.56 -15.66
N VAL A 72 -0.74 -5.89 -16.94
CA VAL A 72 -0.53 -4.90 -18.02
C VAL A 72 -1.76 -3.99 -18.21
N THR A 73 -2.98 -4.49 -17.98
CA THR A 73 -4.19 -3.65 -18.00
C THR A 73 -4.20 -2.67 -16.83
N SER A 74 -3.81 -3.11 -15.62
CA SER A 74 -3.65 -2.22 -14.47
C SER A 74 -2.53 -1.19 -14.66
N LEU A 75 -1.39 -1.59 -15.24
CA LEU A 75 -0.31 -0.66 -15.58
C LEU A 75 -0.78 0.39 -16.59
N ALA A 76 -1.50 -0.01 -17.64
CA ALA A 76 -2.09 0.94 -18.60
C ALA A 76 -3.04 1.95 -17.94
N MET A 77 -3.89 1.51 -16.99
CA MET A 77 -4.78 2.42 -16.24
C MET A 77 -3.98 3.50 -15.49
N ILE A 78 -2.87 3.14 -14.82
CA ILE A 78 -2.05 4.11 -14.08
C ILE A 78 -1.22 4.99 -15.02
N LEU A 79 -0.67 4.45 -16.10
CA LEU A 79 0.07 5.24 -17.10
C LEU A 79 -0.86 6.29 -17.76
N GLN A 80 -2.08 5.90 -18.15
CA GLN A 80 -3.07 6.81 -18.70
C GLN A 80 -3.52 7.88 -17.70
N TYR A 81 -3.72 7.53 -16.42
CA TYR A 81 -3.99 8.51 -15.36
C TYR A 81 -2.89 9.59 -15.26
N ASN A 82 -1.64 9.20 -15.52
CA ASN A 82 -0.48 10.09 -15.52
C ASN A 82 -0.22 10.77 -16.89
N GLY A 83 -1.19 10.74 -17.80
CA GLY A 83 -1.12 11.42 -19.10
C GLY A 83 -0.27 10.70 -20.16
N ILE A 84 0.11 9.44 -19.93
CA ILE A 84 0.84 8.62 -20.89
C ILE A 84 -0.16 7.80 -21.73
N THR A 85 -0.27 8.14 -23.01
CA THR A 85 -1.07 7.37 -23.97
C THR A 85 -0.39 6.03 -24.25
N VAL A 86 -0.98 4.94 -23.75
CA VAL A 86 -0.55 3.56 -24.01
C VAL A 86 -1.75 2.62 -23.89
N THR A 87 -1.75 1.51 -24.63
CA THR A 87 -2.76 0.44 -24.53
C THR A 87 -2.23 -0.76 -23.73
N LYS A 88 -3.14 -1.57 -23.18
CA LYS A 88 -2.79 -2.84 -22.52
C LYS A 88 -2.03 -3.80 -23.45
N ASN A 89 -2.31 -3.76 -24.75
CA ASN A 89 -1.71 -4.63 -25.75
C ASN A 89 -0.28 -4.18 -26.10
N GLU A 90 -0.04 -2.87 -26.27
CA GLU A 90 1.32 -2.33 -26.44
C GLU A 90 2.24 -2.64 -25.25
N LEU A 91 1.69 -2.68 -24.03
CA LEU A 91 2.42 -3.12 -22.83
C LEU A 91 2.65 -4.63 -22.82
N ALA A 92 1.66 -5.42 -23.23
CA ALA A 92 1.79 -6.88 -23.35
C ALA A 92 2.87 -7.28 -24.35
N ASP A 93 2.91 -6.63 -25.52
CA ASP A 93 3.88 -6.87 -26.61
C ASP A 93 5.33 -6.55 -26.21
N ARG A 94 5.52 -5.71 -25.17
CA ARG A 94 6.84 -5.32 -24.63
C ARG A 94 7.25 -6.08 -23.36
N LEU A 95 6.31 -6.74 -22.70
CA LEU A 95 6.59 -7.42 -21.44
C LEU A 95 7.49 -8.64 -21.71
N PRO A 96 8.61 -8.83 -20.97
CA PRO A 96 9.42 -10.04 -21.09
C PRO A 96 8.58 -11.30 -20.83
N VAL A 97 8.79 -12.34 -21.64
CA VAL A 97 8.08 -13.63 -21.54
C VAL A 97 9.09 -14.76 -21.28
N VAL A 98 8.74 -15.66 -20.36
CA VAL A 98 9.44 -16.91 -20.07
C VAL A 98 8.52 -18.10 -20.32
N PRO A 99 9.03 -19.29 -20.72
CA PRO A 99 8.18 -20.44 -21.03
C PRO A 99 7.51 -21.01 -19.78
N ILE A 100 6.36 -21.69 -19.93
CA ILE A 100 5.72 -22.44 -18.83
C ILE A 100 6.67 -23.50 -18.27
N TYR A 101 7.36 -24.25 -19.15
CA TYR A 101 8.38 -25.23 -18.80
C TYR A 101 9.61 -25.08 -19.70
N TYR A 102 10.80 -25.23 -19.12
CA TYR A 102 12.05 -25.45 -19.83
C TYR A 102 12.26 -26.94 -20.16
N GLU A 103 13.17 -27.26 -21.08
CA GLU A 103 13.45 -28.64 -21.51
C GLU A 103 13.87 -29.59 -20.36
N ASN A 104 14.45 -29.03 -19.28
CA ASN A 104 14.84 -29.77 -18.08
C ASN A 104 13.69 -29.99 -17.07
N GLY A 105 12.47 -29.57 -17.40
CA GLY A 105 11.27 -29.72 -16.56
C GLY A 105 11.08 -28.64 -15.48
N LEU A 106 11.99 -27.66 -15.36
CA LEU A 106 11.79 -26.49 -14.49
C LEU A 106 10.71 -25.57 -15.06
N GLN A 107 9.97 -24.87 -14.21
CA GLN A 107 9.00 -23.85 -14.61
C GLN A 107 9.66 -22.49 -14.90
N GLY A 108 9.00 -21.65 -15.70
CA GLY A 108 9.31 -20.22 -15.80
C GLY A 108 9.03 -19.48 -14.49
N ASN A 109 9.87 -18.48 -14.15
CA ASN A 109 9.68 -17.68 -12.95
C ASN A 109 8.94 -16.36 -13.26
N PRO A 110 7.83 -16.04 -12.57
CA PRO A 110 7.10 -14.79 -12.81
C PRO A 110 7.91 -13.52 -12.41
N ASN A 111 9.02 -13.67 -11.68
CA ASN A 111 9.95 -12.57 -11.40
C ASN A 111 10.89 -12.24 -12.56
N GLU A 112 11.01 -13.12 -13.57
CA GLU A 112 11.85 -12.90 -14.77
C GLU A 112 11.02 -12.33 -15.93
N GLY A 113 9.74 -12.69 -16.01
CA GLY A 113 8.80 -12.20 -17.01
C GLY A 113 7.40 -12.78 -16.80
N LEU A 114 6.48 -12.49 -17.72
CA LEU A 114 5.24 -13.25 -17.83
C LEU A 114 5.55 -14.71 -18.15
N VAL A 115 4.95 -15.64 -17.42
CA VAL A 115 5.12 -17.07 -17.70
C VAL A 115 4.06 -17.53 -18.71
N GLY A 116 4.47 -17.90 -19.93
CA GLY A 116 3.58 -18.39 -21.00
C GLY A 116 2.84 -17.27 -21.78
N ASP A 117 1.62 -17.56 -22.24
CA ASP A 117 0.85 -16.66 -23.10
C ASP A 117 -0.12 -15.73 -22.33
N VAL A 118 -0.03 -14.42 -22.59
CA VAL A 118 -0.92 -13.38 -22.01
C VAL A 118 -2.33 -13.40 -22.61
N THR A 119 -2.47 -13.85 -23.86
CA THR A 119 -3.74 -13.79 -24.58
C THR A 119 -4.73 -14.85 -24.09
N GLY A 120 -4.22 -15.99 -23.60
CA GLY A 120 -4.98 -17.19 -23.25
C GLY A 120 -5.37 -18.03 -24.48
N SER A 121 -4.65 -17.85 -25.59
CA SER A 121 -4.68 -18.72 -26.77
C SER A 121 -3.87 -20.01 -26.53
N ASP A 122 -2.87 -19.96 -25.66
CA ASP A 122 -2.11 -21.10 -25.14
C ASP A 122 -2.01 -21.02 -23.60
N TYR A 123 -1.31 -21.97 -22.97
CA TYR A 123 -1.05 -21.95 -21.54
C TYR A 123 -0.23 -20.71 -21.14
N GLY A 124 -0.81 -19.95 -20.21
CA GLY A 124 -0.18 -18.83 -19.52
C GLY A 124 -0.40 -18.90 -18.03
N PHE A 125 0.39 -18.12 -17.32
CA PHE A 125 0.15 -17.71 -15.95
C PHE A 125 0.28 -16.17 -15.91
N CYS A 126 1.11 -15.64 -15.02
CA CYS A 126 1.14 -14.24 -14.64
C CYS A 126 2.58 -13.74 -14.54
N VAL A 127 2.73 -12.51 -14.07
CA VAL A 127 3.99 -11.78 -13.94
C VAL A 127 4.06 -11.06 -12.60
N TYR A 128 5.24 -11.02 -11.97
CA TYR A 128 5.43 -10.37 -10.67
C TYR A 128 5.91 -8.92 -10.84
N HIS A 129 6.04 -8.22 -9.72
CA HIS A 129 6.28 -6.77 -9.66
C HIS A 129 7.54 -6.31 -10.43
N GLY A 130 8.64 -7.08 -10.39
CA GLY A 130 9.92 -6.71 -11.01
C GLY A 130 9.82 -6.38 -12.51
N PRO A 131 9.38 -7.33 -13.37
CA PRO A 131 9.21 -7.07 -14.80
C PRO A 131 8.23 -5.93 -15.14
N ILE A 132 7.15 -5.75 -14.36
CA ILE A 132 6.18 -4.67 -14.59
C ILE A 132 6.76 -3.30 -14.19
N ALA A 133 7.56 -3.22 -13.12
CA ALA A 133 8.29 -2.02 -12.73
C ALA A 133 9.40 -1.64 -13.72
N ALA A 134 10.08 -2.64 -14.30
CA ALA A 134 11.01 -2.45 -15.39
C ALA A 134 10.31 -1.90 -16.65
N LEU A 135 9.21 -2.54 -17.07
CA LEU A 135 8.39 -2.09 -18.21
C LEU A 135 7.86 -0.67 -18.01
N ALA A 136 7.35 -0.33 -16.82
CA ALA A 136 6.89 1.03 -16.52
C ALA A 136 8.01 2.08 -16.67
N SER A 137 9.25 1.71 -16.33
CA SER A 137 10.43 2.58 -16.45
C SER A 137 10.84 2.87 -17.90
N GLU A 138 10.25 2.21 -18.90
CA GLU A 138 10.38 2.57 -20.31
C GLU A 138 9.50 3.78 -20.70
N TYR A 139 8.42 4.02 -19.96
CA TYR A 139 7.39 5.03 -20.26
C TYR A 139 7.50 6.28 -19.39
N ILE A 140 8.03 6.14 -18.16
CA ILE A 140 8.26 7.23 -17.22
C ILE A 140 9.66 7.13 -16.61
N PRO A 141 10.29 8.24 -16.18
CA PRO A 141 11.58 8.18 -15.51
C PRO A 141 11.54 7.24 -14.29
N SER A 142 12.50 6.32 -14.19
CA SER A 142 12.55 5.28 -13.15
C SER A 142 12.51 5.83 -11.72
N ALA A 143 13.01 7.05 -11.47
CA ALA A 143 12.86 7.75 -10.20
C ALA A 143 11.41 8.07 -9.78
N ARG A 144 10.43 7.81 -10.68
CA ARG A 144 8.98 7.94 -10.44
C ARG A 144 8.27 6.58 -10.39
N VAL A 145 9.02 5.48 -10.45
CA VAL A 145 8.56 4.11 -10.21
C VAL A 145 9.06 3.73 -8.81
N GLU A 146 8.14 3.49 -7.87
CA GLU A 146 8.50 3.07 -6.51
C GLU A 146 7.86 1.72 -6.21
N ASP A 147 8.73 0.73 -5.97
CA ASP A 147 8.32 -0.60 -5.57
C ASP A 147 8.21 -0.68 -4.04
N VAL A 148 6.98 -0.84 -3.56
CA VAL A 148 6.66 -1.00 -2.15
C VAL A 148 6.16 -2.41 -1.83
N SER A 149 6.46 -3.39 -2.69
CA SER A 149 6.23 -4.81 -2.41
C SER A 149 6.88 -5.21 -1.08
N GLY A 150 6.14 -5.93 -0.24
CA GLY A 150 6.55 -6.24 1.14
C GLY A 150 6.52 -5.05 2.14
N GLN A 151 6.09 -3.86 1.74
CA GLN A 151 5.82 -2.77 2.70
C GLN A 151 4.42 -2.85 3.32
N ASP A 152 4.23 -2.07 4.37
CA ASP A 152 2.98 -1.88 5.07
C ASP A 152 1.85 -1.33 4.18
N PHE A 153 0.61 -1.73 4.48
CA PHE A 153 -0.57 -1.19 3.80
C PHE A 153 -0.73 0.35 3.95
N THR A 154 -0.15 0.97 4.98
CA THR A 154 -0.07 2.44 5.10
C THR A 154 0.76 3.10 4.00
N SER A 155 1.68 2.41 3.34
CA SER A 155 2.35 2.94 2.14
C SER A 155 1.36 3.15 0.99
N VAL A 156 0.36 2.27 0.86
CA VAL A 156 -0.76 2.42 -0.10
C VAL A 156 -1.58 3.67 0.21
N ILE A 157 -1.99 3.81 1.47
CA ILE A 157 -2.75 4.98 1.95
C ILE A 157 -1.97 6.27 1.71
N SER A 158 -0.68 6.31 2.07
CA SER A 158 0.16 7.49 1.89
C SER A 158 0.39 7.87 0.43
N ALA A 159 0.40 6.91 -0.50
CA ALA A 159 0.46 7.20 -1.93
C ALA A 159 -0.86 7.79 -2.46
N LEU A 160 -2.00 7.23 -2.04
CA LEU A 160 -3.33 7.73 -2.38
C LEU A 160 -3.52 9.17 -1.88
N ASP A 161 -3.13 9.47 -0.64
CA ASP A 161 -3.15 10.83 -0.06
C ASP A 161 -2.38 11.87 -0.87
N ARG A 162 -1.40 11.42 -1.68
CA ARG A 162 -0.55 12.25 -2.53
C ARG A 162 -1.01 12.29 -3.98
N GLY A 163 -2.13 11.65 -4.31
CA GLY A 163 -2.68 11.59 -5.67
C GLY A 163 -2.15 10.45 -6.53
N PHE A 164 -1.47 9.44 -5.96
CA PHE A 164 -0.90 8.34 -6.72
C PHE A 164 -1.73 7.06 -6.56
N PRO A 165 -2.34 6.53 -7.63
CA PRO A 165 -3.00 5.24 -7.59
C PRO A 165 -1.96 4.13 -7.53
N VAL A 166 -2.34 3.01 -6.93
CA VAL A 166 -1.40 1.96 -6.50
C VAL A 166 -1.77 0.65 -7.18
N TRP A 167 -0.83 0.05 -7.90
CA TRP A 167 -1.00 -1.30 -8.43
C TRP A 167 -0.83 -2.32 -7.32
N VAL A 168 -1.75 -3.28 -7.20
CA VAL A 168 -1.72 -4.30 -6.16
C VAL A 168 -1.93 -5.69 -6.76
N VAL A 169 -1.02 -6.60 -6.44
CA VAL A 169 -1.20 -8.04 -6.67
C VAL A 169 -1.95 -8.64 -5.47
N THR A 170 -3.02 -9.37 -5.76
CA THR A 170 -3.99 -9.90 -4.80
C THR A 170 -4.56 -11.22 -5.32
N THR A 171 -5.71 -11.65 -4.82
CA THR A 171 -6.47 -12.80 -5.35
C THR A 171 -7.79 -12.33 -5.95
N THR A 172 -8.40 -13.13 -6.82
CA THR A 172 -9.74 -12.88 -7.40
C THR A 172 -10.85 -12.73 -6.34
N THR A 173 -10.64 -13.20 -5.11
CA THR A 173 -11.59 -13.12 -3.99
C THR A 173 -11.30 -11.96 -3.02
N PHE A 174 -10.14 -11.31 -3.15
CA PHE A 174 -9.56 -10.36 -2.19
C PHE A 174 -9.39 -10.94 -0.78
N LEU A 175 -9.15 -12.24 -0.67
CA LEU A 175 -8.83 -12.95 0.57
C LEU A 175 -7.48 -13.68 0.42
N PRO A 176 -6.82 -14.05 1.54
CA PRO A 176 -5.65 -14.94 1.51
C PRO A 176 -5.92 -16.23 0.71
N ASP A 177 -4.88 -16.74 0.05
CA ASP A 177 -4.89 -18.06 -0.57
C ASP A 177 -4.05 -19.02 0.27
N ASP A 178 -4.69 -20.07 0.80
CA ASP A 178 -4.04 -21.13 1.56
C ASP A 178 -3.51 -22.26 0.64
N ALA A 179 -3.78 -22.20 -0.66
CA ALA A 179 -3.47 -23.24 -1.66
C ALA A 179 -2.29 -22.88 -2.58
N LEU A 180 -1.27 -22.21 -2.05
CA LEU A 180 -0.05 -21.86 -2.79
C LEU A 180 0.70 -23.11 -3.28
N GLU A 181 1.13 -23.09 -4.54
CA GLU A 181 2.01 -24.12 -5.12
C GLU A 181 3.46 -23.60 -5.20
N VAL A 182 4.46 -24.48 -5.05
CA VAL A 182 5.88 -24.14 -5.21
C VAL A 182 6.38 -24.63 -6.57
N TRP A 183 6.62 -23.70 -7.48
CA TRP A 183 7.30 -23.97 -8.75
C TRP A 183 8.81 -23.99 -8.56
N GLN A 184 9.50 -24.88 -9.28
CA GLN A 184 10.96 -25.00 -9.28
C GLN A 184 11.49 -24.36 -10.56
N THR A 185 12.17 -23.22 -10.46
CA THR A 185 12.63 -22.45 -11.62
C THR A 185 14.16 -22.44 -11.70
N PRO A 186 14.76 -22.06 -12.85
CA PRO A 186 16.22 -21.96 -12.99
C PRO A 186 16.89 -21.05 -11.94
N ILE A 187 16.17 -20.04 -11.43
CA ILE A 187 16.66 -19.09 -10.41
C ILE A 187 16.24 -19.45 -8.97
N GLY A 188 15.63 -20.61 -8.76
CA GLY A 188 15.18 -21.10 -7.45
C GLY A 188 13.67 -21.33 -7.35
N PRO A 189 13.18 -21.78 -6.17
CA PRO A 189 11.76 -22.01 -5.94
C PRO A 189 10.98 -20.70 -5.85
N VAL A 190 9.74 -20.69 -6.34
CA VAL A 190 8.81 -19.55 -6.24
C VAL A 190 7.41 -20.05 -5.87
N ASN A 191 6.76 -19.37 -4.93
CA ASN A 191 5.36 -19.63 -4.60
C ASN A 191 4.47 -18.97 -5.66
N ILE A 192 3.44 -19.68 -6.13
CA ILE A 192 2.40 -19.16 -7.04
C ILE A 192 1.00 -19.44 -6.46
N SER A 193 0.03 -18.64 -6.90
CA SER A 193 -1.39 -18.80 -6.61
C SER A 193 -2.17 -18.83 -7.93
N TYR A 194 -2.92 -19.90 -8.18
CA TYR A 194 -3.76 -20.00 -9.39
C TYR A 194 -4.96 -19.04 -9.38
N ILE A 195 -5.27 -18.44 -8.24
CA ILE A 195 -6.31 -17.40 -8.10
C ILE A 195 -5.73 -15.99 -7.99
N MET A 196 -4.44 -15.82 -8.30
CA MET A 196 -3.80 -14.50 -8.30
C MET A 196 -4.50 -13.55 -9.28
N HIS A 197 -4.56 -12.28 -8.91
CA HIS A 197 -5.16 -11.22 -9.71
C HIS A 197 -4.42 -9.90 -9.49
N SER A 198 -4.58 -8.95 -10.41
CA SER A 198 -4.05 -7.59 -10.31
C SER A 198 -5.18 -6.57 -10.37
N VAL A 199 -5.10 -5.54 -9.54
CA VAL A 199 -6.04 -4.41 -9.51
C VAL A 199 -5.29 -3.10 -9.27
N VAL A 200 -5.96 -1.97 -9.53
CA VAL A 200 -5.46 -0.64 -9.15
C VAL A 200 -6.30 -0.12 -7.98
N VAL A 201 -5.67 0.15 -6.84
CA VAL A 201 -6.31 0.89 -5.75
C VAL A 201 -6.34 2.37 -6.12
N VAL A 202 -7.53 2.94 -6.13
CA VAL A 202 -7.84 4.30 -6.62
C VAL A 202 -8.41 5.19 -5.52
N GLY A 203 -8.56 4.68 -4.30
CA GLY A 203 -9.08 5.45 -3.18
C GLY A 203 -9.40 4.61 -1.96
N TYR A 204 -9.81 5.29 -0.90
CA TYR A 204 -10.27 4.68 0.34
C TYR A 204 -11.21 5.63 1.10
N ASP A 205 -12.01 5.06 2.00
CA ASP A 205 -12.76 5.78 3.04
C ASP A 205 -12.47 5.15 4.42
N ALA A 206 -13.28 5.47 5.44
CA ALA A 206 -13.10 4.93 6.78
C ALA A 206 -13.10 3.39 6.81
N ASP A 207 -14.00 2.75 6.05
CA ASP A 207 -14.33 1.34 6.15
C ASP A 207 -13.91 0.52 4.92
N SER A 208 -13.55 1.17 3.81
CA SER A 208 -13.38 0.51 2.52
C SER A 208 -12.23 1.07 1.68
N LEU A 209 -11.75 0.22 0.80
CA LEU A 209 -10.92 0.57 -0.34
C LEU A 209 -11.79 0.65 -1.59
N TYR A 210 -11.30 1.41 -2.57
CA TYR A 210 -11.87 1.50 -3.89
C TYR A 210 -10.83 1.06 -4.91
N ILE A 211 -11.21 0.17 -5.82
CA ILE A 211 -10.32 -0.39 -6.83
C ILE A 211 -10.91 -0.28 -8.23
N ASN A 212 -10.07 -0.06 -9.24
CA ASN A 212 -10.41 -0.43 -10.61
C ASN A 212 -9.95 -1.88 -10.83
N ASN A 213 -10.90 -2.73 -11.16
CA ASN A 213 -10.67 -4.13 -11.45
C ASN A 213 -10.62 -4.33 -12.98
N PRO A 214 -9.51 -4.90 -13.53
CA PRO A 214 -9.36 -5.18 -14.96
C PRO A 214 -10.46 -6.03 -15.60
N TYR A 215 -11.34 -6.67 -14.83
CA TYR A 215 -12.57 -7.28 -15.35
C TYR A 215 -13.73 -6.28 -15.59
N GLY A 216 -13.42 -5.01 -15.85
CA GLY A 216 -14.39 -3.99 -16.24
C GLY A 216 -15.19 -3.38 -15.09
N GLN A 217 -14.75 -3.51 -13.83
CA GLN A 217 -15.41 -2.84 -12.70
C GLN A 217 -14.57 -1.64 -12.26
N LYS A 218 -14.97 -0.44 -12.73
CA LYS A 218 -14.46 0.82 -12.18
C LYS A 218 -14.95 0.93 -10.74
N ASP A 219 -14.14 1.50 -9.88
CA ASP A 219 -14.62 2.02 -8.59
C ASP A 219 -15.22 0.97 -7.63
N GLN A 220 -14.88 -0.31 -7.81
CA GLN A 220 -15.34 -1.44 -7.00
C GLN A 220 -14.97 -1.22 -5.52
N LYS A 221 -15.98 -1.27 -4.65
CA LYS A 221 -15.82 -1.12 -3.20
C LYS A 221 -15.43 -2.44 -2.56
N VAL A 222 -14.33 -2.46 -1.80
CA VAL A 222 -13.83 -3.63 -1.07
C VAL A 222 -13.68 -3.29 0.41
N ASP A 223 -14.16 -4.16 1.30
CA ASP A 223 -14.02 -3.98 2.76
C ASP A 223 -12.53 -3.92 3.16
N ARG A 224 -12.12 -2.82 3.79
CA ARG A 224 -10.72 -2.56 4.15
C ARG A 224 -10.13 -3.63 5.08
N ARG A 225 -10.97 -4.35 5.82
CA ARG A 225 -10.55 -5.46 6.71
C ARG A 225 -10.08 -6.69 5.95
N LYS A 226 -10.56 -6.90 4.71
CA LYS A 226 -10.11 -8.01 3.86
C LYS A 226 -8.68 -7.84 3.36
N CYS A 227 -8.24 -6.61 3.16
CA CYS A 227 -6.90 -6.27 2.65
C CYS A 227 -5.87 -5.97 3.76
N ARG A 228 -6.20 -6.23 5.04
CA ARG A 228 -5.41 -5.76 6.18
C ARG A 228 -4.36 -6.78 6.65
N GLN A 229 -3.25 -6.87 5.91
CA GLN A 229 -1.99 -7.43 6.41
C GLN A 229 -1.20 -6.37 7.25
N LYS A 230 -0.01 -6.73 7.77
CA LYS A 230 0.47 -6.39 9.12
C LYS A 230 1.29 -5.08 9.26
N ASN A 231 1.08 -4.38 10.39
CA ASN A 231 1.68 -3.07 10.76
C ASN A 231 3.24 -3.01 10.92
N ARG A 232 3.97 -2.26 10.09
CA ARG A 232 5.13 -1.37 10.48
C ARG A 232 5.64 -0.42 9.38
N ILE A 233 5.83 0.86 9.74
CA ILE A 233 6.17 2.00 8.87
C ILE A 233 7.66 2.02 8.44
N PRO A 234 7.94 2.28 7.14
CA PRO A 234 9.09 3.06 6.70
C PRO A 234 8.66 4.38 6.01
N VAL A 235 9.59 5.32 5.86
CA VAL A 235 9.34 6.65 5.24
C VAL A 235 9.49 6.55 3.71
N LEU A 236 8.40 6.78 2.98
CA LEU A 236 8.37 6.80 1.50
C LEU A 236 9.17 7.96 0.90
N SER A 237 9.66 7.76 -0.33
CA SER A 237 10.45 8.77 -1.04
C SER A 237 9.61 9.94 -1.60
N ARG A 238 10.30 11.04 -1.91
CA ARG A 238 9.68 12.26 -2.45
C ARG A 238 9.44 12.15 -3.96
N ASN A 239 8.25 11.64 -4.29
CA ASN A 239 7.45 11.79 -5.53
C ASN A 239 7.49 10.61 -6.53
N PRO A 240 7.00 9.41 -6.12
CA PRO A 240 6.64 8.37 -7.08
C PRO A 240 5.42 8.80 -7.91
N ILE A 241 5.27 8.30 -9.13
CA ILE A 241 4.02 8.33 -9.92
C ILE A 241 3.26 7.01 -9.80
N LEU A 242 4.01 5.91 -9.74
CA LEU A 242 3.52 4.56 -9.85
C LEU A 242 4.08 3.77 -8.68
N LEU A 243 3.17 3.37 -7.80
CA LEU A 243 3.48 2.61 -6.60
C LEU A 243 3.07 1.15 -6.83
N PHE A 244 4.01 0.21 -6.64
CA PHE A 244 3.77 -1.23 -6.79
C PHE A 244 3.64 -1.89 -5.41
N VAL A 245 2.59 -2.67 -5.17
CA VAL A 245 2.48 -3.51 -3.97
C VAL A 245 2.20 -4.96 -4.38
N SER A 246 3.23 -5.80 -4.42
CA SER A 246 3.00 -7.23 -4.27
C SER A 246 2.79 -7.54 -2.78
N ILE A 247 1.55 -7.86 -2.40
CA ILE A 247 1.20 -8.33 -1.05
C ILE A 247 1.53 -9.83 -0.89
N LEU A 248 1.68 -10.57 -2.01
CA LEU A 248 2.00 -12.00 -2.03
C LEU A 248 3.45 -12.32 -1.60
N ALA A 249 4.33 -11.32 -1.52
CA ALA A 249 5.73 -11.52 -1.15
C ALA A 249 5.96 -11.92 0.33
N GLU A 250 4.98 -11.79 1.24
CA GLU A 250 5.20 -11.93 2.69
C GLU A 250 4.33 -12.97 3.44
N PHE A 251 3.80 -13.99 2.76
CA PHE A 251 3.37 -15.22 3.46
C PHE A 251 4.57 -16.10 3.93
N ILE A 252 5.80 -15.62 3.76
CA ILE A 252 7.05 -16.38 3.80
C ILE A 252 7.55 -16.73 5.23
N PHE A 253 7.00 -16.12 6.29
CA PHE A 253 7.43 -16.39 7.67
C PHE A 253 6.28 -16.74 8.63
N PHE A 254 5.63 -17.89 8.42
CA PHE A 254 4.93 -18.60 9.50
C PHE A 254 5.07 -20.13 9.38
N HIS A 255 6.11 -20.69 10.01
CA HIS A 255 6.10 -22.09 10.42
C HIS A 255 5.21 -22.24 11.66
N PRO A 256 4.24 -23.15 11.62
CA PRO A 256 4.08 -24.05 12.76
C PRO A 256 3.93 -25.51 12.32
N HIS A 257 4.68 -26.39 12.98
CA HIS A 257 4.36 -27.81 13.01
C HIS A 257 2.94 -28.02 13.55
N ALA A 258 2.05 -28.60 12.75
CA ALA A 258 0.86 -29.29 13.25
C ALA A 258 0.39 -30.35 12.25
N SER A 259 0.52 -31.61 12.62
CA SER A 259 -0.12 -32.75 11.95
C SER A 259 -1.63 -32.77 12.21
N CYS A 260 -2.45 -33.07 11.20
CA CYS A 260 -3.55 -34.02 11.38
C CYS A 260 -4.05 -34.61 10.05
N GLU A 261 -4.74 -35.75 10.13
CA GLU A 261 -5.03 -36.64 9.00
C GLU A 261 -6.34 -36.30 8.26
N SER A 262 -6.35 -36.68 6.97
CA SER A 262 -7.49 -37.15 6.15
C SER A 262 -8.92 -36.63 6.38
N ILE A 263 -9.54 -36.13 5.30
CA ILE A 263 -10.90 -36.54 4.87
C ILE A 263 -11.01 -36.36 3.33
N HIS A 264 -12.04 -36.96 2.72
CA HIS A 264 -12.06 -37.44 1.32
C HIS A 264 -12.00 -36.40 0.17
N ARG A 265 -11.48 -36.89 -0.96
CA ARG A 265 -11.46 -36.25 -2.29
C ARG A 265 -12.81 -36.40 -3.00
N SER A 266 -13.29 -35.35 -3.67
CA SER A 266 -14.15 -35.50 -4.86
C SER A 266 -14.25 -34.21 -5.70
N CYS A 267 -13.28 -33.94 -6.57
CA CYS A 267 -13.46 -33.36 -7.91
C CYS A 267 -12.12 -33.35 -8.68
N CYS A 268 -12.18 -33.15 -10.01
CA CYS A 268 -11.05 -33.17 -10.95
C CYS A 268 -10.34 -34.54 -11.11
N ARG A 269 -10.83 -35.36 -12.05
CA ARG A 269 -10.11 -36.53 -12.59
C ARG A 269 -9.06 -36.07 -13.61
N LYS A 270 -7.84 -36.62 -13.55
CA LYS A 270 -6.89 -36.58 -14.69
C LYS A 270 -7.45 -37.41 -15.87
N PRO A 271 -7.24 -37.01 -17.14
CA PRO A 271 -7.45 -37.89 -18.29
C PRO A 271 -6.35 -38.98 -18.33
N PRO A 272 -6.64 -40.17 -18.87
CA PRO A 272 -5.65 -41.24 -19.01
C PRO A 272 -4.70 -40.96 -20.19
N ILE A 273 -3.42 -41.23 -19.98
CA ILE A 273 -2.42 -41.28 -21.05
C ILE A 273 -2.57 -42.63 -21.75
N HIS A 274 -3.05 -42.63 -23.00
CA HIS A 274 -2.98 -43.79 -23.87
C HIS A 274 -1.72 -43.70 -24.73
N LEU A 275 -0.73 -44.53 -24.39
CA LEU A 275 0.38 -44.91 -25.26
C LEU A 275 -0.07 -46.05 -26.19
N VAL A 276 -0.19 -45.76 -27.50
CA VAL A 276 0.11 -46.67 -28.62
C VAL A 276 0.67 -45.80 -29.74
#